data_AF-A0A0F5IW86-F1
#
_entry.id   AF-A0A0F5IW86-F1
#
_cell.length_a   1.000
_cell.length_b   1.000
_cell.length_c   1.000
_cell.angle_alpha   90.00
_cell.angle_beta   90.00
_cell.angle_gamma   90.00
#
_symmetry.space_group_name_H-M   'P 1'
#
loop_
_entity.id
_entity.type
_entity.pdbx_description
1 polymer ?
#
loop_
_entity_poly.entity_id
_entity_poly.type
_entity_poly.pdbx_seq_one_letter_code
_entity_poly.pdbx_strand_id
1 'polypeptide(L)'
;MTNRKQELMERLSREFDICDRHIQRIDEALEAMHTDIPMSVECYTNLDENQIRCMDQFIFRFSKLQDAMGAKIFRYVLEYLDEDVSTLPMRDILNRLERFHLIDSAEEWGYIRELRNEIAHDYPLLENDIVSVLNELISKVPILKSIYKRMKAIG
;
A
#
# COMPACT_ATOMS: atom_id res chain seq x y z
N MET A 1 -8.31 22.13 -20.73
CA MET A 1 -7.23 21.20 -20.34
C MET A 1 -6.40 20.89 -21.58
N THR A 2 -5.07 20.82 -21.47
CA THR A 2 -4.23 20.33 -22.58
C THR A 2 -4.53 18.85 -22.83
N ASN A 3 -4.39 18.39 -24.08
CA ASN A 3 -4.60 16.97 -24.46
C ASN A 3 -3.81 16.02 -23.52
N ARG A 4 -2.59 16.42 -23.14
CA ARG A 4 -1.75 15.72 -22.17
C ARG A 4 -2.36 15.59 -20.76
N LYS A 5 -2.97 16.64 -20.21
CA LYS A 5 -3.59 16.58 -18.87
C LYS A 5 -4.83 15.67 -18.89
N GLN A 6 -5.61 15.67 -19.97
CA GLN A 6 -6.74 14.78 -20.13
C GLN A 6 -6.30 13.31 -20.18
N GLU A 7 -5.25 13.00 -20.97
CA GLU A 7 -4.69 11.65 -21.02
C GLU A 7 -4.14 11.19 -19.66
N LEU A 8 -3.50 12.08 -18.89
CA LEU A 8 -3.03 11.79 -17.54
C LEU A 8 -4.19 11.50 -16.58
N MET A 9 -5.29 12.26 -16.65
CA MET A 9 -6.49 11.98 -15.84
C MET A 9 -7.09 10.62 -16.17
N GLU A 10 -7.17 10.23 -17.44
CA GLU A 10 -7.66 8.90 -17.83
C GLU A 10 -6.74 7.77 -17.37
N ARG A 11 -5.43 7.99 -17.33
CA ARG A 11 -4.46 7.04 -16.75
C ARG A 11 -4.64 6.95 -15.23
N LEU A 12 -4.74 8.09 -14.53
CA LEU A 12 -4.97 8.15 -13.09
C LEU A 12 -6.28 7.45 -12.70
N SER A 13 -7.39 7.74 -13.39
CA SER A 13 -8.69 7.11 -13.13
C SER A 13 -8.60 5.59 -13.18
N ARG A 14 -7.93 5.02 -14.20
CA ARG A 14 -7.75 3.57 -14.31
C ARG A 14 -6.95 2.98 -13.15
N GLU A 15 -5.87 3.64 -12.73
CA GLU A 15 -5.07 3.18 -11.59
C GLU A 15 -5.82 3.33 -10.26
N PHE A 16 -6.63 4.38 -10.11
CA PHE A 16 -7.49 4.57 -8.94
C PHE A 16 -8.54 3.46 -8.84
N ASP A 17 -9.20 3.07 -9.94
CA ASP A 17 -10.17 1.96 -9.94
C ASP A 17 -9.52 0.62 -9.58
N ILE A 18 -8.27 0.40 -9.98
CA ILE A 18 -7.50 -0.79 -9.59
C ILE A 18 -7.21 -0.76 -8.08
N CYS A 19 -6.76 0.39 -7.56
CA CYS A 19 -6.45 0.56 -6.15
C CYS A 19 -7.70 0.45 -5.26
N ASP A 20 -8.84 1.00 -5.68
CA ASP A 20 -10.12 0.86 -4.96
C ASP A 20 -10.48 -0.61 -4.77
N ARG A 21 -10.33 -1.42 -5.82
CA ARG A 21 -10.55 -2.87 -5.72
C ARG A 21 -9.56 -3.53 -4.76
N HIS A 22 -8.30 -3.12 -4.71
CA HIS A 22 -7.35 -3.65 -3.74
C HIS A 22 -7.72 -3.25 -2.30
N ILE A 23 -8.10 -2.01 -2.06
CA ILE A 23 -8.57 -1.51 -0.76
C ILE A 23 -9.79 -2.30 -0.29
N GLN A 24 -10.79 -2.49 -1.16
CA GLN A 24 -11.97 -3.28 -0.84
C GLN A 24 -11.59 -4.71 -0.43
N ARG A 25 -10.69 -5.37 -1.17
CA ARG A 25 -10.27 -6.74 -0.88
C ARG A 25 -9.38 -6.87 0.35
N ILE A 26 -8.68 -5.81 0.74
CA ILE A 26 -7.97 -5.71 2.03
C ILE A 26 -8.99 -5.70 3.16
N ASP A 27 -10.03 -4.88 3.04
CA ASP A 27 -11.06 -4.74 4.08
C ASP A 27 -11.84 -6.03 4.28
N GLU A 28 -12.31 -6.63 3.18
CA GLU A 28 -12.99 -7.93 3.22
C GLU A 28 -12.10 -9.01 3.85
N ALA A 29 -10.79 -9.02 3.57
CA ALA A 29 -9.88 -10.03 4.11
C ALA A 29 -9.61 -9.83 5.61
N LEU A 30 -9.44 -8.59 6.06
CA LEU A 30 -9.25 -8.27 7.47
C LEU A 30 -10.52 -8.53 8.29
N GLU A 31 -11.69 -8.19 7.75
CA GLU A 31 -12.99 -8.51 8.37
C GLU A 31 -13.21 -10.03 8.43
N ALA A 32 -12.97 -10.75 7.32
CA ALA A 32 -13.19 -12.19 7.22
C ALA A 32 -12.22 -13.03 8.07
N MET A 33 -11.08 -12.47 8.48
CA MET A 33 -10.14 -13.14 9.37
C MET A 33 -10.77 -13.42 10.75
N HIS A 34 -11.71 -12.57 11.20
CA HIS A 34 -12.42 -12.69 12.49
C HIS A 34 -11.47 -12.93 13.69
N THR A 35 -10.28 -12.33 13.63
CA THR A 35 -9.24 -12.49 14.63
C THR A 35 -9.06 -11.19 15.40
N ASP A 36 -8.74 -11.29 16.69
CA ASP A 36 -8.35 -10.14 17.50
C ASP A 36 -7.02 -9.57 17.00
N ILE A 37 -7.01 -8.27 16.73
CA ILE A 37 -5.82 -7.54 16.27
C ILE A 37 -5.44 -6.52 17.36
N PRO A 38 -4.18 -6.48 17.83
CA PRO A 38 -3.03 -7.26 17.33
C PRO A 38 -3.11 -8.75 17.66
N MET A 39 -2.74 -9.57 16.68
CA MET A 39 -2.70 -11.03 16.75
C MET A 39 -1.61 -11.51 17.70
N SER A 40 -1.91 -12.49 18.55
CA SER A 40 -0.89 -13.18 19.34
C SER A 40 -0.27 -14.33 18.57
N VAL A 41 0.90 -14.80 19.02
CA VAL A 41 1.58 -15.96 18.41
C VAL A 41 0.76 -17.23 18.56
N GLU A 42 0.08 -17.40 19.70
CA GLU A 42 -0.87 -18.49 19.90
C GLU A 42 -2.06 -18.43 18.93
N CYS A 43 -2.54 -17.24 18.60
CA CYS A 43 -3.60 -17.10 17.61
C CYS A 43 -3.10 -17.47 16.21
N TYR A 44 -1.90 -17.01 15.84
CA TYR A 44 -1.27 -17.28 14.55
C TYR A 44 -1.06 -18.79 14.30
N THR A 45 -0.54 -19.52 15.30
CA THR A 45 -0.29 -20.97 15.17
C THR A 45 -1.56 -21.82 15.11
N ASN A 46 -2.69 -21.26 15.55
CA ASN A 46 -4.00 -21.91 15.55
C ASN A 46 -4.94 -21.38 14.45
N LEU A 47 -4.45 -20.58 13.49
CA LEU A 47 -5.27 -20.12 12.37
C LEU A 47 -5.80 -21.31 11.57
N ASP A 48 -7.09 -21.28 11.27
CA ASP A 48 -7.68 -22.26 10.37
C ASP A 48 -7.33 -21.96 8.89
N GLU A 49 -7.61 -22.90 8.00
CA GLU A 49 -7.30 -22.73 6.58
C GLU A 49 -7.99 -21.51 5.93
N ASN A 50 -9.19 -21.13 6.39
CA ASN A 50 -9.87 -19.94 5.88
C ASN A 50 -9.16 -18.67 6.34
N GLN A 51 -8.75 -18.61 7.61
CA GLN A 51 -8.03 -17.47 8.17
C GLN A 51 -6.66 -17.30 7.52
N ILE A 52 -5.93 -18.40 7.27
CA ILE A 52 -4.68 -18.39 6.51
C ILE A 52 -4.92 -17.83 5.10
N ARG A 53 -5.95 -18.31 4.38
CA ARG A 53 -6.31 -17.78 3.06
C ARG A 53 -6.65 -16.28 3.09
N CYS A 54 -7.34 -15.82 4.14
CA CYS A 54 -7.65 -14.39 4.31
C CYS A 54 -6.37 -13.57 4.55
N MET A 55 -5.46 -14.08 5.37
CA MET A 55 -4.16 -13.45 5.63
C MET A 55 -3.31 -13.33 4.36
N ASP A 56 -3.22 -14.41 3.57
CA ASP A 56 -2.50 -14.40 2.29
C ASP A 56 -3.13 -13.40 1.31
N GLN A 57 -4.46 -13.36 1.24
CA GLN A 57 -5.18 -12.38 0.43
C GLN A 57 -4.87 -10.95 0.90
N PHE A 58 -4.86 -10.69 2.20
CA PHE A 58 -4.51 -9.39 2.76
C PHE A 58 -3.09 -8.99 2.33
N ILE A 59 -2.08 -9.82 2.58
CA ILE A 59 -0.67 -9.55 2.25
C ILE A 59 -0.50 -9.28 0.75
N PHE A 60 -1.14 -10.11 -0.09
CA PHE A 60 -1.10 -9.96 -1.53
C PHE A 60 -1.73 -8.64 -1.99
N ARG A 61 -2.93 -8.32 -1.49
CA ARG A 61 -3.66 -7.11 -1.90
C ARG A 61 -3.00 -5.84 -1.38
N PHE A 62 -2.45 -5.88 -0.16
CA PHE A 62 -1.62 -4.80 0.39
C PHE A 62 -0.42 -4.51 -0.51
N SER A 63 0.32 -5.56 -0.88
CA SER A 63 1.47 -5.44 -1.79
C SER A 63 1.09 -4.82 -3.13
N LYS A 64 -0.01 -5.30 -3.73
CA LYS A 64 -0.50 -4.76 -5.00
C LYS A 64 -0.95 -3.31 -4.92
N LEU A 65 -1.58 -2.91 -3.82
CA LEU A 65 -1.95 -1.51 -3.58
C LEU A 65 -0.70 -0.63 -3.49
N GLN A 66 0.28 -1.02 -2.67
CA GLN A 66 1.52 -0.25 -2.51
C GLN A 66 2.31 -0.15 -3.82
N ASP A 67 2.37 -1.23 -4.61
CA ASP A 67 3.04 -1.25 -5.91
C ASP A 67 2.34 -0.35 -6.93
N ALA A 68 1.01 -0.42 -7.05
CA ALA A 68 0.25 0.41 -7.98
C ALA A 68 0.44 1.91 -7.66
N MET A 69 0.39 2.25 -6.37
CA MET A 69 0.63 3.61 -5.89
C MET A 69 2.04 4.09 -6.22
N GLY A 70 3.05 3.30 -5.81
CA GLY A 70 4.46 3.66 -5.98
C GLY A 70 4.91 3.71 -7.44
N ALA A 71 4.51 2.73 -8.25
CA ALA A 71 4.99 2.60 -9.63
C ALA A 71 4.36 3.62 -10.58
N LYS A 72 3.08 3.97 -10.36
CA LYS A 72 2.29 4.74 -11.34
C LYS A 72 1.66 6.00 -10.75
N ILE A 73 0.80 5.87 -9.73
CA ILE A 73 0.01 7.00 -9.20
C ILE A 73 0.93 8.16 -8.80
N PHE A 74 2.01 7.85 -8.09
CA PHE A 74 2.94 8.88 -7.62
C PHE A 74 3.54 9.71 -8.76
N ARG A 75 3.96 9.05 -9.85
CA ARG A 75 4.48 9.75 -11.02
C ARG A 75 3.39 10.54 -11.73
N TYR A 76 2.24 9.92 -11.97
CA TYR A 76 1.14 10.56 -12.69
C TYR A 76 0.58 11.78 -11.96
N VAL A 77 0.48 11.72 -10.62
CA VAL A 77 0.07 12.87 -9.81
C VAL A 77 1.08 14.01 -9.93
N LEU A 78 2.37 13.73 -9.81
CA LEU A 78 3.40 14.76 -9.95
C LEU A 78 3.42 15.35 -11.38
N GLU A 79 3.30 14.51 -12.41
CA GLU A 79 3.17 14.99 -13.80
C GLU A 79 1.91 15.84 -14.01
N TYR A 80 0.81 15.52 -13.35
CA TYR A 80 -0.42 16.30 -13.40
C TYR A 80 -0.26 17.68 -12.73
N LEU A 81 0.57 17.75 -11.68
CA LEU A 81 1.02 18.97 -11.01
C LEU A 81 2.15 19.70 -11.77
N ASP A 82 2.40 19.34 -13.03
CA ASP A 82 3.41 19.92 -13.93
C ASP A 82 4.87 19.73 -13.45
N GLU A 83 5.15 18.71 -12.63
CA GLU A 83 6.52 18.30 -12.28
C GLU A 83 7.12 17.35 -13.32
N ASP A 84 8.41 17.54 -13.66
CA ASP A 84 9.16 16.56 -14.47
C ASP A 84 9.77 15.50 -13.57
N VAL A 85 9.14 14.32 -13.56
CA VAL A 85 9.53 13.17 -12.74
C VAL A 85 9.98 11.96 -13.56
N SER A 86 10.15 12.13 -14.87
CA SER A 86 10.41 11.05 -15.82
C SER A 86 11.67 10.26 -15.51
N THR A 87 12.72 10.94 -15.02
CA THR A 87 14.03 10.36 -14.71
C THR A 87 14.29 10.21 -13.21
N LEU A 88 13.35 10.64 -12.36
CA LEU A 88 13.58 10.66 -10.92
C LEU A 88 13.57 9.24 -10.32
N PRO A 89 14.53 8.94 -9.43
CA PRO A 89 14.49 7.72 -8.63
C PRO A 89 13.34 7.77 -7.61
N MET A 90 12.92 6.61 -7.11
CA MET A 90 11.78 6.51 -6.19
C MET A 90 11.94 7.38 -4.93
N ARG A 91 13.15 7.47 -4.38
CA ARG A 91 13.41 8.31 -3.19
C ARG A 91 13.09 9.78 -3.45
N ASP A 92 13.46 10.30 -4.61
CA ASP A 92 13.20 11.70 -4.97
C ASP A 92 11.71 11.94 -5.24
N ILE A 93 11.00 10.96 -5.79
CA ILE A 93 9.54 11.01 -5.95
C ILE A 93 8.88 11.14 -4.58
N LEU A 94 9.25 10.29 -3.62
CA LEU A 94 8.69 10.35 -2.27
C LEU A 94 9.00 11.69 -1.60
N ASN A 95 10.25 12.19 -1.72
CA ASN A 95 10.62 13.50 -1.19
C ASN A 95 9.77 14.64 -1.79
N ARG A 96 9.42 14.56 -3.08
CA ARG A 96 8.53 15.52 -3.73
C ARG A 96 7.11 15.41 -3.19
N LEU A 97 6.56 14.20 -3.10
CA LEU A 97 5.22 13.99 -2.54
C LEU A 97 5.10 14.49 -1.11
N GLU A 98 6.15 14.31 -0.30
CA GLU A 98 6.23 14.81 1.08
C GLU A 98 6.22 16.34 1.11
N ARG A 99 6.99 17.00 0.22
CA ARG A 99 6.96 18.47 0.06
C ARG A 99 5.59 19.01 -0.37
N PHE A 100 4.83 18.25 -1.16
CA PHE A 100 3.45 18.59 -1.53
C PHE A 100 2.42 18.18 -0.46
N HIS A 101 2.86 17.64 0.68
CA HIS A 101 1.98 17.12 1.76
C HIS A 101 1.02 16.02 1.30
N LEU A 102 1.39 15.26 0.27
CA LEU A 102 0.61 14.14 -0.25
C LEU A 102 0.92 12.84 0.49
N ILE A 103 2.14 12.73 1.00
CA ILE A 103 2.55 11.75 2.01
C ILE A 103 3.07 12.50 3.24
N ASP A 104 2.93 11.88 4.41
CA ASP A 104 3.37 12.48 5.67
C ASP A 104 4.89 12.29 5.87
N SER A 105 5.44 11.16 5.41
CA SER A 105 6.87 10.86 5.48
C SER A 105 7.32 9.92 4.36
N ALA A 106 8.35 10.30 3.62
CA ALA A 106 9.00 9.43 2.64
C ALA A 106 9.72 8.24 3.29
N GLU A 107 10.18 8.40 4.52
CA GLU A 107 10.81 7.34 5.31
C GLU A 107 9.77 6.29 5.74
N GLU A 108 8.61 6.73 6.23
CA GLU A 108 7.53 5.81 6.61
C GLU A 108 7.03 4.97 5.43
N TRP A 109 6.93 5.56 4.23
CA TRP A 109 6.63 4.79 3.03
C TRP A 109 7.66 3.70 2.75
N GLY A 110 8.96 4.03 2.89
CA GLY A 110 10.06 3.08 2.72
C GLY A 110 9.97 1.94 3.72
N TYR A 111 9.73 2.27 4.98
CA TYR A 111 9.58 1.31 6.06
C TYR A 111 8.40 0.34 5.84
N ILE A 112 7.23 0.85 5.43
CA ILE A 112 6.07 -0.02 5.10
C ILE A 112 6.43 -1.01 3.98
N ARG A 113 7.24 -0.57 3.00
CA ARG A 113 7.70 -1.45 1.92
C ARG A 113 8.67 -2.51 2.43
N GLU A 114 9.51 -2.21 3.41
CA GLU A 114 10.42 -3.17 4.05
C GLU A 114 9.62 -4.25 4.80
N LEU A 115 8.66 -3.86 5.65
CA LEU A 115 7.77 -4.80 6.35
C LEU A 115 7.08 -5.77 5.37
N ARG A 116 6.55 -5.23 4.27
CA ARG A 116 5.91 -6.02 3.22
C ARG A 116 6.89 -6.99 2.54
N ASN A 117 8.14 -6.58 2.32
CA ASN A 117 9.15 -7.47 1.74
C ASN A 117 9.59 -8.56 2.73
N GLU A 118 9.60 -8.27 4.02
CA GLU A 118 9.94 -9.23 5.07
C GLU A 118 8.91 -10.36 5.15
N ILE A 119 7.61 -10.03 5.10
CA ILE A 119 6.53 -11.04 5.04
C ILE A 119 6.51 -11.80 3.72
N ALA A 120 6.82 -11.14 2.60
CA ALA A 120 6.72 -11.74 1.27
C ALA A 120 7.90 -12.66 0.91
N HIS A 121 9.01 -12.62 1.65
CA HIS A 121 10.11 -13.55 1.44
C HIS A 121 9.90 -14.82 2.26
N ASP A 122 10.09 -15.99 1.63
CA ASP A 122 10.03 -17.32 2.26
C ASP A 122 11.23 -17.60 3.20
N TYR A 123 11.77 -16.59 3.88
CA TYR A 123 12.81 -16.82 4.88
C TYR A 123 12.21 -17.58 6.07
N PRO A 124 12.97 -18.51 6.68
CA PRO A 124 12.54 -19.20 7.88
C PRO A 124 12.59 -18.23 9.07
N LEU A 125 11.58 -17.35 9.17
CA LEU A 125 11.36 -16.46 10.31
C LEU A 125 10.78 -17.27 11.47
N LEU A 126 11.08 -16.84 12.70
CA LEU A 126 10.38 -17.36 13.87
C LEU A 126 8.95 -16.84 13.87
N GLU A 127 8.00 -17.62 14.39
CA GLU A 127 6.58 -17.25 14.45
C GLU A 127 6.37 -15.88 15.13
N ASN A 128 7.17 -15.57 16.15
CA ASN A 128 7.17 -14.26 16.82
C ASN A 128 7.47 -13.10 15.86
N ASP A 129 8.44 -13.27 14.96
CA ASP A 129 8.86 -12.24 14.02
C ASP A 129 7.76 -12.04 12.97
N ILE A 130 7.21 -13.13 12.43
CA ILE A 130 6.09 -13.07 11.47
C ILE A 130 4.90 -12.31 12.06
N VAL A 131 4.50 -12.66 13.29
CA VAL A 131 3.37 -12.02 13.97
C VAL A 131 3.64 -10.56 14.27
N SER A 132 4.87 -10.20 14.67
CA SER A 132 5.26 -8.80 14.87
C SER A 132 5.12 -8.00 13.58
N VAL A 133 5.72 -8.47 12.49
CA VAL A 133 5.68 -7.78 11.20
C VAL A 133 4.26 -7.73 10.65
N LEU A 134 3.46 -8.79 10.80
CA LEU A 134 2.07 -8.84 10.36
C LEU A 134 1.20 -7.81 11.08
N ASN A 135 1.29 -7.77 12.42
CA ASN A 135 0.56 -6.79 13.22
C ASN A 135 0.94 -5.37 12.85
N GLU A 136 2.24 -5.15 12.64
CA GLU A 136 2.71 -3.85 12.22
C GLU A 136 2.19 -3.48 10.83
N LEU A 137 2.24 -4.39 9.86
CA LEU A 137 1.71 -4.17 8.52
C LEU A 137 0.21 -3.84 8.54
N ILE A 138 -0.57 -4.57 9.34
CA ILE A 138 -1.99 -4.29 9.56
C ILE A 138 -2.18 -2.88 10.14
N SER A 139 -1.37 -2.49 11.13
CA SER A 139 -1.43 -1.14 11.73
C SER A 139 -1.14 -0.01 10.72
N LYS A 140 -0.42 -0.31 9.63
CA LYS A 140 -0.08 0.63 8.56
C LYS A 140 -1.13 0.74 7.45
N VAL A 141 -2.16 -0.12 7.46
CA VAL A 141 -3.28 -0.06 6.49
C VAL A 141 -3.95 1.32 6.45
N PRO A 142 -4.31 1.97 7.58
CA PRO A 142 -4.93 3.29 7.56
C PRO A 142 -4.04 4.36 6.91
N ILE A 143 -2.72 4.26 7.09
CA ILE A 143 -1.74 5.20 6.52
C ILE A 143 -1.71 5.06 5.00
N LEU A 144 -1.62 3.82 4.49
CA LEU A 144 -1.63 3.56 3.06
C LEU A 144 -2.93 4.08 2.39
N LYS A 145 -4.08 3.85 3.05
CA LYS A 145 -5.37 4.39 2.60
C LYS A 145 -5.43 5.92 2.66
N SER A 146 -4.84 6.54 3.68
CA SER A 146 -4.80 8.01 3.81
C SER A 146 -4.02 8.64 2.66
N ILE A 147 -2.83 8.11 2.35
CA ILE A 147 -2.03 8.53 1.20
C ILE A 147 -2.84 8.38 -0.09
N TYR A 148 -3.46 7.22 -0.29
CA TYR A 148 -4.29 6.98 -1.47
C TYR A 148 -5.42 8.01 -1.61
N LYS A 149 -6.16 8.29 -0.53
CA LYS A 149 -7.25 9.29 -0.52
C LYS A 149 -6.76 10.69 -0.88
N ARG A 150 -5.59 11.11 -0.37
CA ARG A 150 -4.98 12.40 -0.73
C ARG A 150 -4.65 12.49 -2.21
N MET A 151 -4.07 11.42 -2.79
CA MET A 151 -3.77 11.38 -4.23
C MET A 151 -5.05 11.43 -5.07
N LYS A 152 -6.08 10.67 -4.67
CA LYS A 152 -7.36 10.62 -5.39
C LYS A 152 -8.08 11.96 -5.40
N ALA A 153 -7.90 12.79 -4.37
CA ALA A 153 -8.52 14.11 -4.29
C ALA A 153 -7.91 15.16 -5.27
N ILE A 154 -6.76 14.87 -5.89
CA ILE A 154 -6.08 15.78 -6.84
C ILE A 154 -6.67 15.65 -8.26
N GLY A 155 -7.28 14.50 -8.57
CA GLY A 155 -7.82 14.16 -9.90
C GLY A 155 -9.32 14.36 -9.99
#